data_AF-A0A2N2FQM5-F1
#
_entry.id   AF-A0A2N2FQM5-F1
#
_cell.length_a   1.000
_cell.length_b   1.000
_cell.length_c   1.000
_cell.angle_alpha   90.00
_cell.angle_beta   90.00
_cell.angle_gamma   90.00
#
_symmetry.space_group_name_H-M   'P 1'
#
loop_
_entity.id
_entity.type
_entity.pdbx_description
1 polymer ?
#
loop_
_entity_poly.entity_id
_entity_poly.type
_entity_poly.pdbx_seq_one_letter_code
_entity_poly.pdbx_strand_id
1 'polypeptide(L)'
;MVMTGSKKTDQALDVLVILNTAIKNVRLYPPASSSVSIVIEKLYLSLLDLLLEEEQISFSESEKALLIDGRPLSPKDQERPHTVSLLNLMLALGLKSITFAKGLEKDELFRFIELFSRTPENIQNSGGINKLLTDQNIVHVVLDQKLYVAMDRDHQFLAGLDITDDQIKKFFIMMHPEMDPNSPQFTEMAKDPEALSKAFNTGLSKIMAQKESLTGVQLSESLNHMLSLLDKASGNLNDEKRDILSHRVGQALIASDP
;
A
#
# COMPACT_ATOMS: atom_id res chain seq x y z
N MET A 1 -17.22 -0.80 20.56
CA MET A 1 -18.01 -1.89 19.94
C MET A 1 -17.42 -2.06 18.57
N VAL A 2 -16.85 -3.22 18.21
CA VAL A 2 -16.15 -3.36 16.92
C VAL A 2 -17.17 -3.25 15.78
N MET A 3 -16.98 -2.29 14.87
CA MET A 3 -17.79 -2.17 13.66
C MET A 3 -17.74 -3.47 12.84
N THR A 4 -18.92 -3.97 12.44
CA THR A 4 -18.97 -5.11 11.51
C THR A 4 -18.48 -4.68 10.13
N GLY A 5 -17.79 -5.58 9.41
CA GLY A 5 -17.17 -5.24 8.11
C GLY A 5 -18.13 -4.69 7.05
N SER A 6 -19.42 -5.04 7.11
CA SER A 6 -20.45 -4.48 6.23
C SER A 6 -20.74 -3.01 6.54
N LYS A 7 -20.90 -2.64 7.81
CA LYS A 7 -21.22 -1.28 8.23
C LYS A 7 -20.10 -0.30 7.88
N LYS A 8 -18.85 -0.72 8.10
CA LYS A 8 -17.65 0.06 7.74
C LYS A 8 -17.59 0.32 6.23
N THR A 9 -17.87 -0.71 5.43
CA THR A 9 -17.88 -0.59 3.96
C THR A 9 -18.95 0.40 3.49
N ASP A 10 -20.16 0.35 4.06
CA ASP A 10 -21.24 1.27 3.73
C ASP A 10 -20.87 2.73 4.06
N GLN A 11 -20.31 2.99 5.24
CA GLN A 11 -19.84 4.32 5.63
C GLN A 11 -18.68 4.82 4.75
N ALA A 12 -17.76 3.94 4.37
CA ALA A 12 -16.66 4.29 3.48
C ALA A 12 -17.16 4.59 2.05
N LEU A 13 -18.21 3.91 1.58
CA LEU A 13 -18.89 4.25 0.33
C LEU A 13 -19.58 5.62 0.40
N ASP A 14 -20.20 5.97 1.54
CA ASP A 14 -20.78 7.30 1.76
C ASP A 14 -19.69 8.39 1.75
N VAL A 15 -18.56 8.15 2.42
CA VAL A 15 -17.38 9.03 2.36
C VAL A 15 -16.90 9.20 0.92
N LEU A 16 -16.84 8.12 0.15
CA LEU A 16 -16.42 8.15 -1.25
C LEU A 16 -17.34 9.01 -2.14
N VAL A 17 -18.65 9.02 -1.88
CA VAL A 17 -19.60 9.91 -2.56
C VAL A 17 -19.29 11.38 -2.22
N ILE A 18 -19.06 11.68 -0.94
CA ILE A 18 -18.79 13.04 -0.48
C ILE A 18 -17.42 13.51 -0.99
N LEU A 19 -16.41 12.64 -1.00
CA LEU A 19 -15.06 12.90 -1.51
C LEU A 19 -15.09 13.34 -2.97
N ASN A 20 -15.79 12.57 -3.81
CA ASN A 20 -15.97 12.93 -5.23
C ASN A 20 -16.66 14.29 -5.39
N THR A 21 -17.66 14.58 -4.55
CA THR A 21 -18.35 15.87 -4.54
C THR A 21 -17.42 17.00 -4.13
N ALA A 22 -16.57 16.79 -3.12
CA ALA A 22 -15.60 17.77 -2.65
C ALA A 22 -14.59 18.12 -3.74
N ILE A 23 -14.01 17.10 -4.39
CA ILE A 23 -13.08 17.27 -5.52
C ILE A 23 -13.74 18.08 -6.64
N LYS A 24 -14.98 17.74 -7.02
CA LYS A 24 -15.74 18.48 -8.04
C LYS A 24 -16.00 19.93 -7.64
N ASN A 25 -16.43 20.17 -6.40
CA ASN A 25 -16.72 21.53 -5.94
C ASN A 25 -15.47 22.40 -5.94
N VAL A 26 -14.33 21.88 -5.49
CA VAL A 26 -13.05 22.64 -5.48
C VAL A 26 -12.55 22.90 -6.91
N ARG A 27 -12.86 22.02 -7.88
CA ARG A 27 -12.58 22.30 -9.31
C ARG A 27 -13.48 23.40 -9.90
N LEU A 28 -14.72 23.49 -9.46
CA LEU A 28 -15.75 24.34 -10.07
C LEU A 28 -15.90 25.71 -9.40
N TYR A 29 -15.57 25.81 -8.12
CA TYR A 29 -15.81 27.00 -7.32
C TYR A 29 -14.55 27.47 -6.60
N PRO A 30 -14.45 28.79 -6.30
CA PRO A 30 -13.36 29.31 -5.49
C PRO A 30 -13.30 28.65 -4.10
N PRO A 31 -12.09 28.51 -3.51
CA PRO A 31 -11.88 28.01 -2.15
C PRO A 31 -12.79 28.62 -1.07
N ALA A 32 -13.06 29.92 -1.17
CA ALA A 32 -13.86 30.66 -0.19
C ALA A 32 -15.39 30.52 -0.39
N SER A 33 -15.84 29.72 -1.35
CA SER A 33 -17.28 29.55 -1.61
C SER A 33 -17.96 28.71 -0.52
N SER A 34 -19.19 29.07 -0.18
CA SER A 34 -20.00 28.33 0.80
C SER A 34 -20.16 26.85 0.40
N SER A 35 -20.28 26.57 -0.90
CA SER A 35 -20.39 25.21 -1.43
C SER A 35 -19.16 24.35 -1.19
N VAL A 36 -17.96 24.95 -1.22
CA VAL A 36 -16.70 24.26 -0.89
C VAL A 36 -16.62 24.04 0.62
N SER A 37 -16.86 25.08 1.43
CA SER A 37 -16.80 24.95 2.90
C SER A 37 -17.76 23.89 3.45
N ILE A 38 -19.00 23.86 2.96
CA ILE A 38 -20.03 22.90 3.39
C ILE A 38 -19.64 21.46 3.03
N VAL A 39 -19.14 21.21 1.82
CA VAL A 39 -18.80 19.84 1.40
C VAL A 39 -17.54 19.34 2.10
N ILE A 40 -16.56 20.21 2.36
CA ILE A 40 -15.35 19.87 3.09
C ILE A 40 -15.66 19.56 4.56
N GLU A 41 -16.53 20.35 5.19
CA GLU A 41 -17.01 20.07 6.54
C GLU A 41 -17.75 18.72 6.61
N LYS A 42 -18.63 18.46 5.64
CA LYS A 42 -19.32 17.17 5.56
C LYS A 42 -18.34 16.01 5.37
N LEU A 43 -17.36 16.13 4.48
CA LEU A 43 -16.34 15.10 4.25
C LEU A 43 -15.53 14.84 5.52
N TYR A 44 -15.11 15.91 6.18
CA TYR A 44 -14.33 15.86 7.41
C TYR A 44 -15.09 15.12 8.51
N LEU A 45 -16.34 15.48 8.76
CA LEU A 45 -17.16 14.83 9.78
C LEU A 45 -17.41 13.35 9.47
N SER A 46 -17.66 12.99 8.21
CA SER A 46 -17.83 11.58 7.82
C SER A 46 -16.55 10.77 7.94
N LEU A 47 -15.39 11.36 7.65
CA LEU A 47 -14.08 10.71 7.89
C LEU A 47 -13.80 10.56 9.39
N LEU A 48 -14.07 11.58 10.21
CA LEU A 48 -13.90 11.49 11.65
C LEU A 48 -14.76 10.37 12.25
N ASP A 49 -16.02 10.24 11.82
CA ASP A 49 -16.91 9.19 12.31
C ASP A 49 -16.37 7.77 12.02
N LEU A 50 -15.73 7.57 10.86
CA LEU A 50 -15.02 6.32 10.54
C LEU A 50 -13.77 6.15 11.43
N LEU A 51 -13.00 7.21 11.62
CA LEU A 51 -11.73 7.19 12.37
C LEU A 51 -11.90 7.19 13.90
N LEU A 52 -13.13 7.26 14.41
CA LEU A 52 -13.41 7.09 15.84
C LEU A 52 -13.11 5.65 16.30
N GLU A 53 -13.45 4.66 15.47
CA GLU A 53 -13.27 3.25 15.80
C GLU A 53 -12.10 2.60 15.04
N GLU A 54 -11.58 3.28 14.02
CA GLU A 54 -10.53 2.78 13.13
C GLU A 54 -9.30 3.70 13.17
N GLU A 55 -8.08 3.13 13.16
CA GLU A 55 -6.86 3.95 13.10
C GLU A 55 -6.68 4.61 11.72
N GLN A 56 -7.21 3.97 10.67
CA GLN A 56 -7.18 4.48 9.31
C GLN A 56 -8.27 3.85 8.42
N ILE A 57 -8.54 4.50 7.29
CA ILE A 57 -9.35 3.97 6.18
C ILE A 57 -8.59 4.15 4.87
N SER A 58 -8.48 3.07 4.09
CA SER A 58 -7.73 3.05 2.82
C SER A 58 -8.63 2.72 1.64
N PHE A 59 -8.53 3.56 0.60
CA PHE A 59 -9.05 3.28 -0.74
C PHE A 59 -7.87 2.87 -1.62
N SER A 60 -7.92 1.67 -2.18
CA SER A 60 -6.80 1.11 -2.96
C SER A 60 -7.26 0.56 -4.31
N GLU A 61 -6.34 0.52 -5.26
CA GLU A 61 -6.54 -0.05 -6.59
C GLU A 61 -5.78 -1.37 -6.70
N SER A 62 -6.48 -2.43 -7.15
CA SER A 62 -5.86 -3.67 -7.59
C SER A 62 -6.64 -4.24 -8.76
N GLU A 63 -5.94 -4.70 -9.80
CA GLU A 63 -6.53 -5.24 -11.03
C GLU A 63 -7.64 -4.37 -11.65
N LYS A 64 -7.53 -3.03 -11.56
CA LYS A 64 -8.54 -2.05 -11.99
C LYS A 64 -9.87 -2.16 -11.23
N ALA A 65 -9.84 -2.66 -10.01
CA ALA A 65 -10.95 -2.65 -9.06
C ALA A 65 -10.60 -1.76 -7.87
N LEU A 66 -11.61 -1.11 -7.28
CA LEU A 66 -11.44 -0.37 -6.04
C LEU A 66 -11.62 -1.31 -4.85
N LEU A 67 -10.74 -1.19 -3.86
CA LEU A 67 -10.77 -1.92 -2.61
C LEU A 67 -10.85 -0.94 -1.44
N ILE A 68 -11.56 -1.34 -0.39
CA ILE A 68 -11.62 -0.63 0.88
C ILE A 68 -10.91 -1.50 1.93
N ASP A 69 -9.83 -0.97 2.51
CA ASP A 69 -8.91 -1.69 3.41
C ASP A 69 -8.49 -3.07 2.86
N GLY A 70 -8.11 -3.09 1.59
CA GLY A 70 -7.67 -4.31 0.90
C GLY A 70 -8.78 -5.32 0.60
N ARG A 71 -10.05 -4.98 0.85
CA ARG A 71 -11.19 -5.84 0.49
C ARG A 71 -11.87 -5.33 -0.78
N PRO A 72 -12.08 -6.20 -1.79
CA PRO A 72 -12.79 -5.80 -3.00
C PRO A 72 -14.24 -5.47 -2.70
N LEU A 73 -14.75 -4.44 -3.38
CA LEU A 73 -16.17 -4.12 -3.35
C LEU A 73 -17.00 -5.15 -4.09
N SER A 74 -18.30 -5.23 -3.76
CA SER A 74 -19.24 -6.04 -4.53
C SER A 74 -19.32 -5.57 -5.99
N PRO A 75 -19.69 -6.44 -6.97
CA PRO A 75 -19.82 -6.03 -8.37
C PRO A 75 -20.72 -4.80 -8.56
N LYS A 76 -21.83 -4.75 -7.81
CA LYS A 76 -22.76 -3.61 -7.82
C LYS A 76 -22.10 -2.31 -7.33
N ASP A 77 -21.21 -2.40 -6.36
CA ASP A 77 -20.54 -1.22 -5.77
C ASP A 77 -19.35 -0.76 -6.61
N GLN A 78 -18.68 -1.68 -7.33
CA GLN A 78 -17.67 -1.36 -8.33
C GLN A 78 -18.22 -0.50 -9.46
N GLU A 79 -19.44 -0.80 -9.92
CA GLU A 79 -20.09 -0.11 -11.03
C GLU A 79 -20.67 1.27 -10.66
N ARG A 80 -20.68 1.64 -9.37
CA ARG A 80 -21.22 2.95 -8.95
C ARG A 80 -20.40 4.09 -9.56
N PRO A 81 -21.04 5.17 -10.06
CA PRO A 81 -20.34 6.28 -10.72
C PRO A 81 -19.23 6.91 -9.89
N HIS A 82 -19.42 7.02 -8.58
CA HIS A 82 -18.43 7.59 -7.65
C HIS A 82 -17.21 6.68 -7.47
N THR A 83 -17.43 5.36 -7.47
CA THR A 83 -16.36 4.35 -7.36
C THR A 83 -15.48 4.41 -8.59
N VAL A 84 -16.10 4.36 -9.78
CA VAL A 84 -15.43 4.49 -11.07
C VAL A 84 -14.69 5.83 -11.19
N SER A 85 -15.30 6.92 -10.72
CA SER A 85 -14.69 8.26 -10.76
C SER A 85 -13.42 8.34 -9.91
N LEU A 86 -13.43 7.80 -8.69
CA LEU A 86 -12.26 7.79 -7.82
C LEU A 86 -11.16 6.89 -8.39
N LEU A 87 -11.53 5.68 -8.84
CA LEU A 87 -10.59 4.74 -9.45
C LEU A 87 -9.88 5.36 -10.67
N ASN A 88 -10.63 5.96 -11.58
CA ASN A 88 -10.05 6.62 -12.76
C ASN A 88 -9.13 7.78 -12.37
N LEU A 89 -9.48 8.55 -11.33
CA LEU A 89 -8.63 9.61 -10.82
C LEU A 89 -7.32 9.06 -10.24
N MET A 90 -7.39 7.99 -9.44
CA MET A 90 -6.21 7.31 -8.90
C MET A 90 -5.31 6.80 -10.02
N LEU A 91 -5.87 6.09 -11.01
CA LEU A 91 -5.13 5.59 -12.17
C LEU A 91 -4.48 6.73 -12.98
N ALA A 92 -5.20 7.83 -13.21
CA ALA A 92 -4.67 9.00 -13.93
C ALA A 92 -3.52 9.71 -13.19
N LEU A 93 -3.48 9.61 -11.86
CA LEU A 93 -2.42 10.13 -11.02
C LEU A 93 -1.31 9.10 -10.74
N GLY A 94 -1.45 7.86 -11.23
CA GLY A 94 -0.51 6.76 -10.97
C GLY A 94 -0.57 6.23 -9.53
N LEU A 95 -1.67 6.48 -8.83
CA LEU A 95 -1.85 6.13 -7.41
C LEU A 95 -2.44 4.73 -7.24
N LYS A 96 -1.86 3.98 -6.32
CA LYS A 96 -2.30 2.67 -5.84
C LYS A 96 -3.15 2.76 -4.60
N SER A 97 -2.93 3.74 -3.72
CA SER A 97 -3.78 3.93 -2.55
C SER A 97 -3.87 5.37 -2.07
N ILE A 98 -4.98 5.66 -1.38
CA ILE A 98 -5.22 6.87 -0.60
C ILE A 98 -5.69 6.41 0.78
N THR A 99 -4.94 6.74 1.81
CA THR A 99 -5.25 6.37 3.19
C THR A 99 -5.45 7.62 4.03
N PHE A 100 -6.56 7.69 4.74
CA PHE A 100 -6.83 8.72 5.75
C PHE A 100 -6.60 8.10 7.13
N ALA A 101 -5.77 8.75 7.94
CA ALA A 101 -5.41 8.28 9.27
C ALA A 101 -6.03 9.16 10.36
N LYS A 102 -6.17 8.57 11.55
CA LYS A 102 -6.59 9.28 12.77
C LYS A 102 -5.66 10.45 13.06
N GLY A 103 -6.22 11.56 13.54
CA GLY A 103 -5.51 12.83 13.71
C GLY A 103 -5.69 13.79 12.54
N LEU A 104 -6.34 13.36 11.45
CA LEU A 104 -6.69 14.21 10.30
C LEU A 104 -7.33 15.52 10.75
N GLU A 105 -6.79 16.64 10.27
CA GLU A 105 -7.36 17.97 10.51
C GLU A 105 -8.20 18.44 9.32
N LYS A 106 -9.19 19.31 9.57
CA LYS A 106 -10.05 19.84 8.50
C LYS A 106 -9.26 20.66 7.48
N ASP A 107 -8.34 21.50 7.94
CA ASP A 107 -7.54 22.35 7.06
C ASP A 107 -6.55 21.52 6.24
N GLU A 108 -6.04 20.43 6.83
CA GLU A 108 -5.22 19.44 6.15
C GLU A 108 -6.01 18.72 5.05
N LEU A 109 -7.22 18.24 5.36
CA LEU A 109 -8.11 17.65 4.38
C LEU A 109 -8.42 18.62 3.24
N PHE A 110 -8.67 19.90 3.55
CA PHE A 110 -8.91 20.90 2.52
C PHE A 110 -7.72 21.04 1.56
N ARG A 111 -6.50 21.19 2.10
CA ARG A 111 -5.26 21.24 1.32
C ARG A 111 -5.08 20.01 0.44
N PHE A 112 -5.36 18.83 0.99
CA PHE A 112 -5.35 17.59 0.22
C PHE A 112 -6.34 17.62 -0.95
N ILE A 113 -7.60 17.97 -0.71
CA ILE A 113 -8.62 18.04 -1.78
C ILE A 113 -8.24 19.08 -2.83
N GLU A 114 -7.67 20.22 -2.44
CA GLU A 114 -7.17 21.23 -3.38
C GLU A 114 -6.08 20.66 -4.29
N LEU A 115 -5.10 19.95 -3.73
CA LEU A 115 -4.07 19.27 -4.52
C LEU A 115 -4.68 18.21 -5.45
N PHE A 116 -5.57 17.37 -4.94
CA PHE A 116 -6.22 16.29 -5.68
C PHE A 116 -7.19 16.80 -6.76
N SER A 117 -7.64 18.05 -6.64
CA SER A 117 -8.48 18.72 -7.64
C SER A 117 -7.69 19.17 -8.87
N ARG A 118 -6.36 19.27 -8.79
CA ARG A 118 -5.51 19.72 -9.91
C ARG A 118 -5.45 18.67 -11.03
N THR A 119 -5.02 19.10 -12.21
CA THR A 119 -4.75 18.18 -13.32
C THR A 119 -3.46 17.38 -13.05
N PRO A 120 -3.35 16.14 -13.57
CA PRO A 120 -2.12 15.35 -13.45
C PRO A 120 -0.88 16.09 -13.97
N GLU A 121 -1.03 16.85 -15.06
CA GLU A 121 0.04 17.70 -15.61
C GLU A 121 0.51 18.77 -14.62
N ASN A 122 -0.41 19.49 -13.99
CA ASN A 122 -0.06 20.52 -12.99
C ASN A 122 0.65 19.91 -11.77
N ILE A 123 0.25 18.70 -11.37
CA ILE A 123 0.87 17.96 -10.27
C ILE A 123 2.29 17.54 -10.65
N GLN A 124 2.49 16.97 -11.85
CA GLN A 124 3.82 16.59 -12.34
C GLN A 124 4.76 17.78 -12.47
N ASN A 125 4.28 18.88 -13.08
CA ASN A 125 5.05 20.12 -13.24
C ASN A 125 5.46 20.76 -11.91
N SER A 126 4.73 20.47 -10.82
CA SER A 126 5.06 20.95 -9.48
C SER A 126 5.99 20.00 -8.68
N GLY A 127 6.50 18.94 -9.32
CA GLY A 127 7.41 17.97 -8.71
C GLY A 127 6.74 16.71 -8.16
N GLY A 128 5.49 16.44 -8.54
CA GLY A 128 4.75 15.23 -8.18
C GLY A 128 3.96 15.34 -6.88
N ILE A 129 2.99 14.44 -6.71
CA ILE A 129 2.01 14.52 -5.62
C ILE A 129 2.64 14.34 -4.23
N ASN A 130 3.61 13.42 -4.08
CA ASN A 130 4.29 13.16 -2.79
C ASN A 130 5.06 14.39 -2.29
N LYS A 131 5.71 15.12 -3.20
CA LYS A 131 6.39 16.37 -2.86
C LYS A 131 5.38 17.43 -2.42
N LEU A 132 4.28 17.58 -3.15
CA LEU A 132 3.22 18.54 -2.83
C LEU A 132 2.58 18.28 -1.46
N LEU A 133 2.39 17.01 -1.08
CA LEU A 133 1.91 16.65 0.26
C LEU A 133 2.89 17.09 1.35
N THR A 134 4.18 16.85 1.13
CA THR A 134 5.25 17.24 2.06
C THR A 134 5.32 18.76 2.21
N ASP A 135 5.32 19.48 1.10
CA ASP A 135 5.40 20.95 1.07
C ASP A 135 4.18 21.62 1.74
N GLN A 136 3.03 20.94 1.75
CA GLN A 136 1.79 21.43 2.39
C GLN A 136 1.53 20.87 3.79
N ASN A 137 2.50 20.14 4.37
CA ASN A 137 2.40 19.51 5.67
C ASN A 137 1.11 18.67 5.83
N ILE A 138 0.85 17.81 4.84
CA ILE A 138 -0.22 16.82 4.86
C ILE A 138 0.39 15.50 5.33
N VAL A 139 0.03 15.05 6.53
CA VAL A 139 0.68 13.97 7.28
C VAL A 139 -0.27 12.80 7.60
N HIS A 140 -1.57 13.06 7.71
CA HIS A 140 -2.64 12.08 7.95
C HIS A 140 -3.36 11.65 6.68
N VAL A 141 -2.95 12.16 5.51
CA VAL A 141 -3.34 11.61 4.21
C VAL A 141 -2.11 11.03 3.53
N VAL A 142 -2.06 9.71 3.43
CA VAL A 142 -0.92 8.98 2.89
C VAL A 142 -1.29 8.38 1.55
N LEU A 143 -0.48 8.67 0.53
CA LEU A 143 -0.62 8.10 -0.79
C LEU A 143 0.33 6.93 -0.95
N ASP A 144 -0.12 5.92 -1.69
CA ASP A 144 0.64 4.70 -1.97
C ASP A 144 1.23 4.11 -0.69
N GLN A 145 0.43 4.21 0.39
CA GLN A 145 0.76 3.58 1.64
C GLN A 145 0.79 2.08 1.34
N LYS A 146 2.01 1.56 1.37
CA LYS A 146 2.29 0.12 1.50
C LYS A 146 1.46 -0.30 2.70
N LEU A 147 0.36 -1.00 2.49
CA LEU A 147 -0.52 -1.44 3.57
C LEU A 147 0.35 -2.28 4.52
N TYR A 148 0.86 -1.63 5.56
CA TYR A 148 1.34 -2.28 6.75
C TYR A 148 0.07 -2.70 7.45
N VAL A 149 -0.48 -3.83 7.00
CA VAL A 149 -1.41 -4.56 7.85
C VAL A 149 -0.54 -5.00 9.02
N ALA A 150 -0.62 -4.26 10.12
CA ALA A 150 -0.26 -4.79 11.42
C ALA A 150 -1.27 -5.91 11.73
N MET A 151 -1.09 -7.05 11.08
CA MET A 151 -1.46 -8.31 11.69
C MET A 151 -0.49 -8.53 12.85
N ASP A 152 -1.01 -9.15 13.89
CA ASP A 152 -0.38 -9.53 15.16
C ASP A 152 1.15 -9.41 15.24
N ARG A 153 1.62 -8.97 16.41
CA ARG A 153 2.96 -8.47 16.78
C ARG A 153 4.20 -9.29 16.33
N ASP A 154 4.03 -10.39 15.60
CA ASP A 154 5.09 -11.31 15.21
C ASP A 154 5.27 -11.51 13.69
N HIS A 155 4.41 -11.02 12.79
CA HIS A 155 4.56 -11.35 11.36
C HIS A 155 4.18 -10.19 10.41
N GLN A 156 5.17 -9.37 10.07
CA GLN A 156 5.09 -8.43 8.94
C GLN A 156 5.24 -9.22 7.63
N PHE A 157 4.34 -9.03 6.66
CA PHE A 157 4.58 -9.42 5.27
C PHE A 157 4.42 -8.17 4.39
N LEU A 158 5.47 -7.89 3.62
CA LEU A 158 5.55 -6.76 2.69
C LEU A 158 5.05 -7.26 1.34
N ALA A 159 4.06 -6.59 0.76
CA ALA A 159 3.73 -6.75 -0.65
C ALA A 159 3.65 -5.37 -1.32
N GLY A 160 4.33 -5.26 -2.45
CA GLY A 160 4.07 -4.23 -3.46
C GLY A 160 4.90 -2.97 -3.37
N LEU A 161 6.20 -3.05 -3.71
CA LEU A 161 7.03 -1.86 -3.93
C LEU A 161 8.10 -2.02 -4.99
N ASP A 162 8.30 -0.93 -5.73
CA ASP A 162 9.54 -0.66 -6.43
C ASP A 162 10.74 -0.84 -5.50
N ILE A 163 11.61 -1.76 -5.91
CA ILE A 163 12.62 -2.35 -5.03
C ILE A 163 13.87 -1.49 -5.11
N THR A 164 14.14 -0.75 -4.03
CA THR A 164 15.39 -0.04 -3.76
C THR A 164 16.28 -0.87 -2.83
N ASP A 165 17.57 -0.49 -2.69
CA ASP A 165 18.55 -1.14 -1.79
C ASP A 165 18.04 -1.31 -0.34
N ASP A 166 17.12 -0.46 0.10
CA ASP A 166 16.48 -0.52 1.42
C ASP A 166 15.50 -1.70 1.60
N GLN A 167 15.02 -2.32 0.52
CA GLN A 167 14.14 -3.50 0.58
C GLN A 167 14.94 -4.79 0.76
N ILE A 168 16.15 -4.88 0.18
CA ILE A 168 17.10 -5.98 0.47
C ILE A 168 17.44 -5.97 1.97
N LYS A 169 17.68 -4.78 2.53
CA LYS A 169 17.83 -4.59 3.98
C LYS A 169 16.64 -5.11 4.76
N LYS A 170 15.42 -4.74 4.37
CA LYS A 170 14.18 -5.19 5.04
C LYS A 170 13.95 -6.71 4.95
N PHE A 171 14.28 -7.34 3.82
CA PHE A 171 14.15 -8.79 3.64
C PHE A 171 15.00 -9.58 4.65
N PHE A 172 16.25 -9.14 4.88
CA PHE A 172 17.13 -9.78 5.85
C PHE A 172 16.87 -9.36 7.30
N ILE A 173 16.43 -8.13 7.58
CA ILE A 173 16.05 -7.70 8.94
C ILE A 173 14.85 -8.52 9.47
N MET A 174 13.89 -8.88 8.62
CA MET A 174 12.78 -9.77 9.01
C MET A 174 13.23 -11.18 9.41
N MET A 175 14.43 -11.57 8.96
CA MET A 175 15.00 -12.90 9.15
C MET A 175 16.03 -12.95 10.28
N HIS A 176 16.71 -11.83 10.53
CA HIS A 176 17.71 -11.61 11.56
C HIS A 176 17.48 -10.25 12.24
N PRO A 177 16.39 -10.10 13.03
CA PRO A 177 16.05 -8.83 13.68
C PRO A 177 17.14 -8.32 14.64
N GLU A 178 18.03 -9.20 15.09
CA GLU A 178 19.21 -8.92 15.90
C GLU A 178 20.39 -8.28 15.13
N MET A 179 20.35 -8.22 13.80
CA MET A 179 21.47 -7.77 12.98
C MET A 179 21.27 -6.33 12.49
N ASP A 180 22.30 -5.47 12.63
CA ASP A 180 22.28 -4.11 12.08
C ASP A 180 22.41 -4.15 10.54
N PRO A 181 21.42 -3.65 9.79
CA PRO A 181 21.43 -3.65 8.32
C PRO A 181 22.47 -2.73 7.69
N ASN A 182 23.11 -1.85 8.47
CA ASN A 182 24.22 -1.01 8.01
C ASN A 182 25.58 -1.57 8.45
N SER A 183 25.61 -2.75 9.07
CA SER A 183 26.86 -3.39 9.47
C SER A 183 27.62 -4.00 8.28
N PRO A 184 28.96 -4.03 8.32
CA PRO A 184 29.77 -4.76 7.34
C PRO A 184 29.38 -6.25 7.27
N GLN A 185 29.03 -6.85 8.41
CA GLN A 185 28.59 -8.24 8.52
C GLN A 185 27.33 -8.52 7.71
N PHE A 186 26.35 -7.60 7.74
CA PHE A 186 25.14 -7.69 6.92
C PHE A 186 25.46 -7.66 5.43
N THR A 187 26.35 -6.76 5.02
CA THR A 187 26.74 -6.59 3.61
C THR A 187 27.49 -7.82 3.08
N GLU A 188 28.25 -8.50 3.94
CA GLU A 188 28.97 -9.72 3.61
C GLU A 188 28.02 -10.93 3.55
N MET A 189 27.07 -11.02 4.49
CA MET A 189 26.03 -12.06 4.50
C MET A 189 25.07 -11.95 3.30
N ALA A 190 24.73 -10.73 2.87
CA ALA A 190 23.91 -10.51 1.67
C ALA A 190 24.61 -10.94 0.36
N LYS A 191 25.92 -11.20 0.39
CA LYS A 191 26.73 -11.73 -0.73
C LYS A 191 27.01 -13.22 -0.61
N ASP A 192 26.46 -13.88 0.41
CA ASP A 192 26.58 -15.32 0.62
C ASP A 192 25.36 -16.07 0.05
N PRO A 193 25.55 -16.94 -0.96
CA PRO A 193 24.48 -17.76 -1.52
C PRO A 193 23.81 -18.68 -0.49
N GLU A 194 24.56 -19.11 0.53
CA GLU A 194 24.02 -19.94 1.60
C GLU A 194 23.02 -19.17 2.46
N ALA A 195 23.39 -17.96 2.87
CA ALA A 195 22.52 -17.07 3.62
C ALA A 195 21.26 -16.68 2.82
N LEU A 196 21.40 -16.38 1.53
CA LEU A 196 20.27 -16.07 0.64
C LEU A 196 19.31 -17.23 0.49
N SER A 197 19.83 -18.45 0.28
CA SER A 197 19.02 -19.66 0.19
C SER A 197 18.29 -19.97 1.49
N LYS A 198 18.94 -19.81 2.64
CA LYS A 198 18.33 -20.02 3.96
C LYS A 198 17.22 -18.99 4.25
N ALA A 199 17.44 -17.73 3.88
CA ALA A 199 16.44 -16.68 3.98
C ALA A 199 15.20 -17.01 3.12
N PHE A 200 15.44 -17.41 1.86
CA PHE A 200 14.37 -17.83 0.95
C PHE A 200 13.55 -19.01 1.51
N ASN A 201 14.21 -20.07 1.97
CA ASN A 201 13.54 -21.27 2.50
C ASN A 201 12.65 -20.97 3.71
N THR A 202 13.12 -20.08 4.60
CA THR A 202 12.34 -19.70 5.77
C THR A 202 11.13 -18.85 5.38
N GLY A 203 11.30 -17.92 4.44
CA GLY A 203 10.19 -17.15 3.88
C GLY A 203 9.15 -18.06 3.23
N LEU A 204 9.59 -18.99 2.37
CA LEU A 204 8.72 -19.95 1.70
C LEU A 204 7.95 -20.80 2.71
N SER A 205 8.60 -21.29 3.75
CA SER A 205 7.96 -22.07 4.82
C SER A 205 6.86 -21.28 5.54
N LYS A 206 7.09 -19.99 5.82
CA LYS A 206 6.07 -19.12 6.45
C LYS A 206 4.87 -18.87 5.53
N ILE A 207 5.10 -18.63 4.24
CA ILE A 207 4.01 -18.48 3.25
C ILE A 207 3.19 -19.78 3.16
N MET A 208 3.87 -20.93 3.07
CA MET A 208 3.22 -22.23 2.96
C MET A 208 2.42 -22.59 4.23
N ALA A 209 2.89 -22.19 5.42
CA ALA A 209 2.14 -22.36 6.67
C ALA A 209 0.82 -21.55 6.71
N GLN A 210 0.73 -20.48 5.91
CA GLN A 210 -0.46 -19.62 5.81
C GLN A 210 -1.33 -19.94 4.59
N LYS A 211 -0.98 -20.96 3.79
CA LYS A 211 -1.62 -21.30 2.52
C LYS A 211 -3.15 -21.46 2.60
N GLU A 212 -3.67 -21.99 3.71
CA GLU A 212 -5.12 -22.17 3.91
C GLU A 212 -5.87 -20.85 4.19
N SER A 213 -5.16 -19.83 4.66
CA SER A 213 -5.70 -18.50 4.98
C SER A 213 -5.58 -17.49 3.83
N LEU A 214 -4.79 -17.82 2.81
CA LEU A 214 -4.53 -16.97 1.65
C LEU A 214 -5.39 -17.40 0.46
N THR A 215 -5.93 -16.43 -0.28
CA THR A 215 -6.52 -16.71 -1.59
C THR A 215 -5.42 -17.11 -2.59
N GLY A 216 -5.78 -17.84 -3.66
CA GLY A 216 -4.81 -18.26 -4.68
C GLY A 216 -4.06 -17.09 -5.33
N VAL A 217 -4.71 -15.92 -5.45
CA VAL A 217 -4.08 -14.68 -5.94
C VAL A 217 -3.04 -14.17 -4.93
N GLN A 218 -3.42 -14.04 -3.66
CA GLN A 218 -2.51 -13.56 -2.60
C GLN A 218 -1.29 -14.48 -2.39
N LEU A 219 -1.49 -15.79 -2.53
CA LEU A 219 -0.40 -16.76 -2.48
C LEU A 219 0.58 -16.55 -3.65
N SER A 220 0.06 -16.41 -4.86
CA SER A 220 0.86 -16.17 -6.07
C SER A 220 1.62 -14.84 -6.00
N GLU A 221 0.99 -13.77 -5.52
CA GLU A 221 1.63 -12.47 -5.32
C GLU A 221 2.77 -12.55 -4.28
N SER A 222 2.55 -13.27 -3.18
CA SER A 222 3.56 -13.44 -2.12
C SER A 222 4.78 -14.21 -2.62
N LEU A 223 4.58 -15.25 -3.43
CA LEU A 223 5.67 -16.03 -4.05
C LEU A 223 6.43 -15.21 -5.11
N ASN A 224 5.72 -14.50 -5.99
CA ASN A 224 6.33 -13.64 -7.00
C ASN A 224 7.15 -12.51 -6.36
N HIS A 225 6.65 -11.92 -5.27
CA HIS A 225 7.39 -10.91 -4.52
C HIS A 225 8.69 -11.47 -3.93
N MET A 226 8.65 -12.66 -3.33
CA MET A 226 9.81 -13.32 -2.76
C MET A 226 10.89 -13.63 -3.81
N LEU A 227 10.48 -14.14 -4.98
CA LEU A 227 11.39 -14.39 -6.10
C LEU A 227 12.04 -13.10 -6.60
N SER A 228 11.29 -12.00 -6.67
CA SER A 228 11.82 -10.70 -7.10
C SER A 228 12.84 -10.11 -6.11
N LEU A 229 12.61 -10.27 -4.80
CA LEU A 229 13.57 -9.84 -3.78
C LEU A 229 14.87 -10.65 -3.84
N LEU A 230 14.75 -11.97 -4.04
CA LEU A 230 15.89 -12.87 -4.18
C LEU A 230 16.73 -12.54 -5.43
N ASP A 231 16.08 -12.30 -6.57
CA ASP A 231 16.72 -11.93 -7.83
C ASP A 231 17.60 -10.68 -7.64
N LYS A 232 17.05 -9.64 -7.00
CA LYS A 232 17.78 -8.39 -6.72
C LYS A 232 18.90 -8.56 -5.71
N ALA A 233 18.68 -9.34 -4.65
CA ALA A 233 19.74 -9.64 -3.68
C ALA A 233 20.89 -10.45 -4.32
N SER A 234 20.56 -11.32 -5.29
CA SER A 234 21.53 -12.07 -6.08
C SER A 234 22.22 -11.25 -7.18
N GLY A 235 21.76 -10.02 -7.43
CA GLY A 235 22.27 -9.13 -8.49
C GLY A 235 23.77 -8.81 -8.35
N ASN A 236 24.33 -8.89 -7.14
CA ASN A 236 25.75 -8.67 -6.88
C ASN A 236 26.59 -9.96 -6.79
N LEU A 237 25.99 -11.13 -6.99
CA LEU A 237 26.70 -12.40 -7.05
C LEU A 237 27.34 -12.61 -8.44
N ASN A 238 28.44 -13.36 -8.48
CA ASN A 238 28.98 -13.86 -9.75
C ASN A 238 28.14 -15.03 -10.28
N ASP A 239 28.35 -15.39 -11.55
CA ASP A 239 27.50 -16.37 -12.23
C ASP A 239 27.52 -17.76 -11.57
N GLU A 240 28.68 -18.21 -11.07
CA GLU A 240 28.83 -19.46 -10.33
C GLU A 240 27.97 -19.48 -9.05
N LYS A 241 28.01 -18.40 -8.27
CA LYS A 241 27.21 -18.27 -7.05
C LYS A 241 25.72 -18.12 -7.33
N ARG A 242 25.34 -17.47 -8.43
CA ARG A 242 23.93 -17.38 -8.86
C ARG A 242 23.38 -18.74 -9.30
N ASP A 243 24.18 -19.55 -9.98
CA ASP A 243 23.77 -20.89 -10.41
C ASP A 243 23.51 -21.80 -9.20
N ILE A 244 24.41 -21.79 -8.22
CA ILE A 244 24.25 -22.50 -6.94
C ILE A 244 22.96 -22.06 -6.22
N LEU A 245 22.72 -20.76 -6.14
CA LEU A 245 21.52 -20.21 -5.50
C LEU A 245 20.25 -20.63 -6.25
N SER A 246 20.25 -20.55 -7.58
CA SER A 246 19.11 -20.90 -8.42
C SER A 246 18.75 -22.37 -8.30
N HIS A 247 19.75 -23.25 -8.29
CA HIS A 247 19.54 -24.69 -8.09
C HIS A 247 18.92 -25.00 -6.71
N ARG A 248 19.43 -24.37 -5.64
CA ARG A 248 18.89 -24.53 -4.28
C ARG A 248 17.46 -24.03 -4.14
N VAL A 249 17.15 -22.90 -4.75
CA VAL A 249 15.80 -22.30 -4.77
C VAL A 249 14.82 -23.16 -5.55
N GLY A 250 15.23 -23.68 -6.70
CA GLY A 250 14.45 -24.63 -7.49
C GLY A 250 14.11 -25.89 -6.68
N GLN A 251 15.09 -26.46 -5.95
CA GLN A 251 14.85 -27.61 -5.07
C GLN A 251 13.86 -27.30 -3.94
N ALA A 252 13.95 -26.12 -3.33
CA ALA A 252 13.06 -25.70 -2.25
C ALA A 252 11.61 -25.53 -2.72
N LEU A 253 11.41 -24.98 -3.92
CA LEU A 253 10.09 -24.85 -4.53
C LEU A 253 9.48 -26.22 -4.83
N ILE A 254 10.26 -27.14 -5.42
CA ILE A 254 9.83 -28.52 -5.70
C ILE A 254 9.46 -29.26 -4.40
N ALA A 255 10.26 -29.10 -3.34
CA ALA A 255 10.00 -29.74 -2.05
C ALA A 255 8.80 -29.16 -1.30
N SER A 256 8.34 -27.96 -1.69
CA SER A 256 7.20 -27.27 -1.10
C SER A 256 5.92 -27.41 -1.92
N ASP A 257 5.99 -28.02 -3.11
CA ASP A 257 4.82 -28.34 -3.92
C ASP A 257 4.19 -29.65 -3.37
N PRO A 258 2.93 -29.65 -2.88
CA PRO A 258 2.30 -30.83 -2.30
C PRO A 258 1.92 -31.91 -3.32
#